data_AF-A0A8S2WQ47-F1
#
_entry.id   AF-A0A8S2WQ47-F1
#
_cell.length_a   1.000
_cell.length_b   1.000
_cell.length_c   1.000
_cell.angle_alpha   90.00
_cell.angle_beta   90.00
_cell.angle_gamma   90.00
#
_symmetry.space_group_name_H-M   'P 1'
#
loop_
_entity.id
_entity.type
_entity.pdbx_description
1 polymer ?
#
loop_
_entity_poly.entity_id
_entity_poly.type
_entity_poly.pdbx_seq_one_letter_code
_entity_poly.pdbx_strand_id
1 'polypeptide(L)'
;MREQRRTILKYRKKVDASEWRMTPLMVNAYYSPPANEIVFPAGILQPPFFHKDLPLAINYGAIGSVIGHEITHGFDNQGREFDADGNMISWWTNSALNNFEEKTKCFIQQYSNFTIDGQNINGQRTLG
;
A
#
# COMPACT_ATOMS: atom_id res chain seq x y z
N MET A 1 -6.94 18.74 20.40
CA MET A 1 -8.06 18.55 21.35
C MET A 1 -9.24 17.75 20.79
N ARG A 2 -9.97 18.20 19.74
CA ARG A 2 -11.15 17.46 19.22
C ARG A 2 -10.80 16.13 18.54
N GLU A 3 -9.78 16.11 17.67
CA GLU A 3 -9.26 14.91 17.00
C GLU A 3 -8.85 13.83 18.01
N GLN A 4 -7.96 14.19 18.95
CA GLN A 4 -7.47 13.30 19.99
C GLN A 4 -8.61 12.71 20.83
N ARG A 5 -9.61 13.52 21.19
CA ARG A 5 -10.79 13.05 21.93
C ARG A 5 -11.59 12.04 21.10
N ARG A 6 -11.77 12.27 19.80
CA ARG A 6 -12.44 11.31 18.89
C ARG A 6 -11.67 9.99 18.83
N THR A 7 -10.35 10.03 18.70
CA THR A 7 -9.50 8.81 18.67
C THR A 7 -9.59 8.03 19.97
N ILE A 8 -9.49 8.70 21.13
CA ILE A 8 -9.59 8.04 22.44
C ILE A 8 -10.93 7.32 22.62
N LEU A 9 -12.03 7.91 22.12
CA LEU A 9 -13.36 7.32 22.21
C LEU A 9 -13.55 6.07 21.33
N LYS A 10 -12.66 5.81 20.37
CA LYS A 10 -12.75 4.62 19.51
C LYS A 10 -12.21 3.35 20.17
N TYR A 11 -11.29 3.44 21.13
CA TYR A 11 -10.64 2.27 21.76
C TYR A 11 -11.60 1.24 22.38
N ARG A 12 -12.82 1.66 22.73
CA ARG A 12 -13.85 0.79 23.33
C ARG A 12 -14.96 0.39 22.34
N LYS A 13 -14.82 0.74 21.07
CA LYS A 13 -15.80 0.45 20.02
C LYS A 13 -15.23 -0.59 19.08
N LYS A 14 -16.11 -1.33 18.40
CA LYS A 14 -15.69 -2.13 17.24
C LYS A 14 -15.13 -1.20 16.17
N VAL A 15 -14.17 -1.71 15.40
CA VAL A 15 -13.64 -1.02 14.23
C VAL A 15 -14.78 -0.77 13.25
N ASP A 16 -14.85 0.46 12.74
CA ASP A 16 -15.80 0.85 11.71
C ASP A 16 -15.16 0.60 10.33
N ALA A 17 -15.64 -0.42 9.62
CA ALA A 17 -15.11 -0.80 8.32
C ALA A 17 -15.43 0.22 7.21
N SER A 18 -16.30 1.21 7.46
CA SER A 18 -16.63 2.28 6.50
C SER A 18 -15.72 3.52 6.63
N GLU A 19 -14.83 3.54 7.61
CA GLU A 19 -14.00 4.71 7.87
C GLU A 19 -12.74 4.76 7.00
N TRP A 20 -12.58 5.85 6.25
CA TRP A 20 -11.40 6.09 5.44
C TRP A 20 -10.28 6.83 6.18
N ARG A 21 -9.03 6.54 5.80
CA ARG A 21 -7.83 7.23 6.29
C ARG A 21 -7.51 8.51 5.52
N MET A 22 -8.08 8.66 4.33
CA MET A 22 -7.88 9.81 3.46
C MET A 22 -9.19 10.52 3.15
N THR A 23 -9.12 11.83 2.95
CA THR A 23 -10.28 12.59 2.47
C THR A 23 -10.42 12.42 0.95
N PRO A 24 -11.63 12.55 0.38
CA PRO A 24 -11.84 12.40 -1.06
C PRO A 24 -11.01 13.35 -1.95
N LEU A 25 -10.49 14.45 -1.41
CA LEU A 25 -9.73 15.48 -2.13
C LEU A 25 -8.23 15.18 -2.22
N MET A 26 -7.72 14.17 -1.49
CA MET A 26 -6.29 13.84 -1.52
C MET A 26 -5.91 13.23 -2.87
N VAL A 27 -4.79 13.68 -3.43
CA VAL A 27 -4.18 13.10 -4.64
C VAL A 27 -3.21 12.01 -4.19
N ASN A 28 -3.75 10.88 -3.76
CA ASN A 28 -2.98 9.72 -3.30
C ASN A 28 -3.86 8.45 -3.37
N ALA A 29 -3.31 7.29 -3.04
CA ALA A 29 -4.03 6.04 -2.80
C ALA A 29 -3.45 5.34 -1.57
N TYR A 30 -4.13 4.31 -1.03
CA TYR A 30 -3.57 3.49 0.03
C TYR A 30 -4.16 2.09 0.11
N TYR A 31 -3.38 1.18 0.69
CA TYR A 31 -3.80 -0.10 1.25
C TYR A 31 -3.84 -0.07 2.79
N SER A 32 -4.84 -0.72 3.39
CA SER A 32 -4.99 -0.89 4.83
C SER A 32 -5.00 -2.37 5.20
N PRO A 33 -3.90 -2.93 5.74
CA PRO A 33 -3.84 -4.35 6.09
C PRO A 33 -4.94 -4.80 7.08
N PRO A 34 -5.23 -4.07 8.19
CA PRO A 34 -6.26 -4.50 9.12
C PRO A 34 -7.70 -4.45 8.58
N ALA A 35 -7.92 -3.78 7.45
CA ALA A 35 -9.22 -3.71 6.79
C ALA A 35 -9.24 -4.52 5.48
N ASN A 36 -8.09 -5.05 5.06
CA ASN A 36 -7.85 -5.62 3.73
C ASN A 36 -8.52 -4.79 2.61
N GLU A 37 -8.29 -3.48 2.62
CA GLU A 37 -8.98 -2.50 1.77
C GLU A 37 -7.96 -1.68 0.96
N ILE A 38 -8.27 -1.45 -0.32
CA ILE A 38 -7.60 -0.45 -1.17
C ILE A 38 -8.56 0.72 -1.43
N VAL A 39 -8.06 1.95 -1.35
CA VAL A 39 -8.88 3.16 -1.53
C VAL A 39 -8.23 4.11 -2.52
N PHE A 40 -9.04 4.58 -3.48
CA PHE A 40 -8.69 5.59 -4.47
C PHE A 40 -9.61 6.81 -4.31
N PRO A 41 -9.20 7.83 -3.54
CA PRO A 41 -9.92 9.10 -3.44
C PRO A 41 -10.23 9.72 -4.79
N ALA A 42 -11.32 10.48 -4.90
CA ALA A 42 -11.65 11.18 -6.14
C ALA A 42 -10.52 12.11 -6.64
N GLY A 43 -9.71 12.64 -5.73
CA GLY A 43 -8.56 13.48 -6.03
C GLY A 43 -7.47 12.82 -6.87
N ILE A 44 -7.28 11.48 -6.83
CA ILE A 44 -6.32 10.81 -7.74
C ILE A 44 -6.94 10.43 -9.08
N LEU A 45 -8.27 10.36 -9.18
CA LEU A 45 -9.00 9.94 -10.39
C LEU A 45 -9.18 11.08 -11.41
N GLN A 46 -8.08 11.75 -11.73
CA GLN A 46 -8.00 12.85 -12.68
C GLN A 46 -6.70 12.76 -13.51
N PRO A 47 -6.56 13.49 -14.63
CA PRO A 47 -5.30 13.55 -15.37
C PRO A 47 -4.12 13.96 -14.47
N PRO A 48 -2.92 13.36 -14.65
CA PRO A 48 -2.55 12.41 -15.69
C PRO A 48 -2.91 10.94 -15.38
N PHE A 49 -3.47 10.63 -14.21
CA PHE A 49 -3.72 9.26 -13.77
C PHE A 49 -4.90 8.62 -14.49
N PHE A 50 -6.00 9.33 -14.60
CA PHE A 50 -7.22 8.82 -15.21
C PHE A 50 -8.03 9.89 -15.92
N HIS A 51 -8.53 9.56 -17.11
CA HIS A 51 -9.64 10.25 -17.74
C HIS A 51 -10.32 9.32 -18.73
N LYS A 52 -11.64 9.39 -18.84
CA LYS A 52 -12.41 8.53 -19.74
C LYS A 52 -12.04 8.70 -21.22
N ASP A 53 -11.56 9.89 -21.60
CA ASP A 53 -11.20 10.22 -22.99
C ASP A 53 -9.70 10.02 -23.28
N LEU A 54 -8.90 9.57 -22.30
CA LEU A 54 -7.50 9.19 -22.54
C LEU A 54 -7.41 7.78 -23.17
N PRO A 55 -6.39 7.50 -24.01
CA PRO A 55 -6.13 6.16 -24.48
C PRO A 55 -6.03 5.16 -23.33
N LEU A 56 -6.60 3.95 -23.52
CA LEU A 56 -6.56 2.90 -22.50
C LEU A 56 -5.14 2.61 -22.01
N ALA A 57 -4.15 2.63 -22.92
CA ALA A 57 -2.74 2.42 -22.55
C ALA A 57 -2.24 3.43 -21.50
N ILE A 58 -2.70 4.69 -21.56
CA ILE A 58 -2.36 5.71 -20.56
C ILE A 58 -3.08 5.42 -19.25
N ASN A 59 -4.38 5.13 -19.28
CA ASN A 59 -5.12 4.79 -18.05
C ASN A 59 -4.54 3.54 -17.37
N TYR A 60 -4.22 2.48 -18.12
CA TYR A 60 -3.61 1.26 -17.56
C TYR A 60 -2.19 1.51 -17.04
N GLY A 61 -1.37 2.29 -17.77
CA GLY A 61 -0.01 2.60 -17.34
C GLY A 61 0.08 3.58 -16.16
N ALA A 62 -0.96 4.39 -15.94
CA ALA A 62 -1.03 5.33 -14.83
C ALA A 62 -1.90 4.77 -13.70
N ILE A 63 -3.22 5.03 -13.68
CA ILE A 63 -4.08 4.56 -12.58
C ILE A 63 -4.11 3.03 -12.46
N GLY A 64 -3.96 2.28 -13.57
CA GLY A 64 -3.88 0.82 -13.52
C GLY A 64 -2.65 0.33 -12.75
N SER A 65 -1.49 0.94 -12.95
CA SER A 65 -0.27 0.66 -12.18
C SER A 65 -0.42 1.05 -10.71
N VAL A 66 -1.11 2.16 -10.40
CA VAL A 66 -1.41 2.55 -9.01
C VAL A 66 -2.36 1.53 -8.35
N ILE A 67 -3.38 1.05 -9.06
CA ILE A 67 -4.26 -0.01 -8.54
C ILE A 67 -3.45 -1.28 -8.25
N GLY A 68 -2.59 -1.69 -9.18
CA GLY A 68 -1.70 -2.83 -8.99
C GLY A 68 -0.73 -2.67 -7.81
N HIS A 69 -0.22 -1.46 -7.60
CA HIS A 69 0.62 -1.11 -6.45
C HIS A 69 -0.12 -1.32 -5.13
N GLU A 70 -1.33 -0.76 -4.97
CA GLU A 70 -2.10 -0.92 -3.73
C GLU A 70 -2.53 -2.37 -3.48
N ILE A 71 -2.82 -3.15 -4.53
CA ILE A 71 -3.07 -4.59 -4.39
C ILE A 71 -1.81 -5.32 -3.90
N THR A 72 -0.64 -4.94 -4.41
CA THR A 72 0.64 -5.58 -4.06
C THR A 72 1.00 -5.35 -2.60
N HIS A 73 0.60 -4.22 -2.00
CA HIS A 73 0.76 -3.98 -0.57
C HIS A 73 0.04 -5.01 0.33
N GLY A 74 -0.96 -5.74 -0.19
CA GLY A 74 -1.53 -6.90 0.52
C GLY A 74 -0.58 -8.08 0.68
N PHE A 75 0.51 -8.12 -0.09
CA PHE A 75 1.44 -9.24 -0.18
C PHE A 75 2.90 -8.82 -0.02
N ASP A 76 3.16 -7.56 0.28
CA ASP A 76 4.51 -7.06 0.54
C ASP A 76 5.09 -7.62 1.86
N ASN A 77 6.27 -7.17 2.26
CA ASN A 77 6.95 -7.65 3.47
C ASN A 77 6.16 -7.39 4.77
N GLN A 78 5.22 -6.46 4.80
CA GLN A 78 4.32 -6.17 5.93
C GLN A 78 2.93 -6.76 5.70
N GLY A 79 2.35 -6.55 4.51
CA GLY A 79 1.01 -7.01 4.16
C GLY A 79 0.84 -8.53 4.27
N ARG A 80 1.87 -9.29 3.90
CA ARG A 80 1.86 -10.77 3.99
C ARG A 80 1.66 -11.30 5.41
N GLU A 81 1.86 -10.48 6.44
CA GLU A 81 1.66 -10.88 7.84
C GLU A 81 0.17 -10.84 8.24
N PHE A 82 -0.70 -10.33 7.37
CA PHE A 82 -2.14 -10.20 7.60
C PHE A 82 -2.90 -11.20 6.72
N ASP A 83 -3.85 -11.93 7.33
CA ASP A 83 -4.75 -12.81 6.59
C ASP A 83 -5.83 -12.04 5.83
N ALA A 84 -6.71 -12.76 5.13
CA ALA A 84 -7.77 -12.16 4.31
C ALA A 84 -8.79 -11.32 5.11
N ASP A 85 -8.90 -11.57 6.42
CA ASP A 85 -9.79 -10.84 7.34
C ASP A 85 -9.06 -9.67 8.04
N GLY A 86 -7.79 -9.44 7.71
CA GLY A 86 -6.97 -8.36 8.27
C GLY A 86 -6.38 -8.67 9.66
N ASN A 87 -6.33 -9.95 10.06
CA ASN A 87 -5.69 -10.35 11.32
C ASN A 87 -4.20 -10.61 11.09
N MET A 88 -3.35 -10.10 11.99
CA MET A 88 -1.91 -10.36 11.96
C MET A 88 -1.62 -11.81 12.40
N ILE A 89 -1.64 -12.74 11.46
CA ILE A 89 -1.46 -14.18 11.66
C ILE A 89 -0.61 -14.71 10.52
N SER A 90 0.41 -15.52 10.83
CA SER A 90 1.20 -16.20 9.80
C SER A 90 0.35 -17.26 9.07
N TRP A 91 -0.07 -16.96 7.84
CA TRP A 91 -0.84 -17.86 6.99
C TRP A 91 -0.01 -18.52 5.87
N TRP A 92 1.29 -18.20 5.79
CA TRP A 92 2.22 -18.79 4.83
C TRP A 92 2.92 -20.01 5.43
N THR A 93 3.26 -20.97 4.57
CA THR A 93 4.18 -22.05 4.95
C THR A 93 5.62 -21.52 5.07
N ASN A 94 6.44 -22.14 5.90
CA ASN A 94 7.86 -21.77 6.05
C ASN A 94 8.62 -21.79 4.70
N SER A 95 8.28 -22.73 3.81
CA SER A 95 8.87 -22.80 2.47
C SER A 95 8.52 -21.56 1.61
N ALA A 96 7.25 -21.13 1.65
CA ALA A 96 6.82 -19.94 0.93
C ALA A 96 7.48 -18.67 1.48
N LEU A 97 7.61 -18.56 2.81
CA LEU A 97 8.30 -17.45 3.47
C LEU A 97 9.77 -17.37 3.06
N ASN A 98 10.50 -18.48 3.13
CA ASN A 98 11.90 -18.52 2.70
C ASN A 98 12.05 -18.11 1.22
N ASN A 99 11.17 -18.59 0.34
CA ASN A 99 11.18 -18.20 -1.07
C ASN A 99 10.87 -16.72 -1.30
N PHE A 100 9.97 -16.13 -0.50
CA PHE A 100 9.68 -14.70 -0.53
C PHE A 100 10.89 -13.87 -0.10
N GLU A 101 11.53 -14.24 1.02
CA GLU A 101 12.73 -13.57 1.52
C GLU A 101 13.89 -13.67 0.53
N GLU A 102 14.11 -14.82 -0.11
CA GLU A 102 15.14 -14.94 -1.15
C GLU A 102 14.86 -14.05 -2.37
N LYS A 103 13.61 -13.95 -2.82
CA LYS A 103 13.23 -13.08 -3.95
C LYS A 103 13.38 -11.60 -3.63
N THR A 104 12.99 -11.18 -2.42
CA THR A 104 13.06 -9.77 -2.00
C THR A 104 14.50 -9.26 -1.86
N LYS A 105 15.48 -10.13 -1.56
CA LYS A 105 16.91 -9.77 -1.58
C LYS A 105 17.36 -9.18 -2.92
N CYS A 106 16.81 -9.65 -4.04
CA CYS A 106 17.12 -9.11 -5.36
C CYS A 106 16.75 -7.62 -5.46
N PHE A 107 15.55 -7.25 -4.99
CA PHE A 107 15.10 -5.86 -4.99
C PHE A 107 15.89 -5.00 -3.99
N ILE A 108 16.18 -5.53 -2.79
CA ILE A 108 17.02 -4.83 -1.81
C ILE A 108 18.39 -4.48 -2.43
N GLN A 109 19.02 -5.44 -3.10
CA GLN A 109 20.30 -5.23 -3.79
C GLN A 109 20.17 -4.23 -4.93
N GLN A 110 19.14 -4.38 -5.78
CA GLN A 110 18.89 -3.47 -6.90
C GLN A 110 18.77 -2.02 -6.43
N TYR A 111 17.92 -1.76 -5.42
CA TYR A 111 17.67 -0.40 -4.96
C TYR A 111 18.82 0.17 -4.12
N SER A 112 19.58 -0.68 -3.41
CA SER A 112 20.76 -0.23 -2.66
C SER A 112 21.91 0.25 -3.57
N ASN A 113 21.86 -0.09 -4.85
CA ASN A 113 22.84 0.36 -5.85
C ASN A 113 22.49 1.71 -6.49
N PHE A 114 21.34 2.31 -6.15
CA PHE A 114 21.00 3.64 -6.63
C PHE A 114 21.61 4.73 -5.74
N THR A 115 22.14 5.77 -6.39
CA THR A 115 22.62 6.99 -5.73
C THR A 115 21.81 8.18 -6.24
N ILE A 116 21.24 8.96 -5.33
CA ILE A 116 20.50 10.20 -5.62
C ILE A 116 21.15 11.32 -4.82
N ASP A 117 21.53 12.41 -5.49
CA ASP A 117 22.18 13.58 -4.88
C ASP A 117 23.41 13.22 -4.01
N GLY A 118 24.17 12.22 -4.47
CA GLY A 118 25.37 11.73 -3.76
C GLY A 118 25.09 10.83 -2.55
N GLN A 119 23.83 10.47 -2.29
CA GLN A 119 23.44 9.55 -1.22
C GLN A 119 22.91 8.23 -1.78
N ASN A 120 23.33 7.12 -1.18
CA ASN A 120 22.81 5.80 -1.58
C ASN A 120 21.41 5.59 -0.99
N ILE A 121 20.52 5.04 -1.80
CA ILE A 121 19.20 4.61 -1.35
C ILE A 121 19.35 3.37 -0.46
N ASN A 122 18.55 3.30 0.59
CA ASN A 122 18.50 2.13 1.46
C ASN A 122 17.44 1.15 0.94
N GLY A 123 17.86 0.15 0.17
CA GLY A 123 16.95 -0.81 -0.45
C GLY A 123 16.13 -1.64 0.55
N GLN A 124 16.61 -1.81 1.78
CA GLN A 124 15.83 -2.47 2.84
C GLN A 124 14.70 -1.58 3.35
N ARG A 125 14.93 -0.27 3.47
CA ARG A 125 13.91 0.69 3.94
C ARG A 125 12.87 1.02 2.88
N THR A 126 13.20 0.87 1.60
CA THR A 126 12.28 1.11 0.48
C THR A 126 11.60 -0.16 -0.01
N LEU A 127 11.84 -1.31 0.62
CA LEU A 127 11.13 -2.55 0.32
C LEU A 127 9.72 -2.48 0.92
N GLY A 128 8.73 -2.68 0.05
CA GLY A 128 7.29 -2.59 0.30
C GLY A 128 6.53 -2.75 -1.00
#